data_AF-A0A7C3Y4U6-F1
#
_entry.id   AF-A0A7C3Y4U6-F1
#
_cell.length_a   1.000
_cell.length_b   1.000
_cell.length_c   1.000
_cell.angle_alpha   90.00
_cell.angle_beta   90.00
_cell.angle_gamma   90.00
#
_symmetry.space_group_name_H-M   'P 1'
#
loop_
_entity.id
_entity.type
_entity.pdbx_description
1 polymer ?
#
loop_
_entity_poly.entity_id
_entity_poly.type
_entity_poly.pdbx_seq_one_letter_code
_entity_poly.pdbx_strand_id
1 'polypeptide(L)'
;MERRIGFLSEVTGHTFDIVYDLIFTTERVLALIVHHPADLPMRFGLKEMLFGDGMSRKIRRLEPRESPEERLARYPSMSREELLAHHRFNFEIPYRMVKRVEIRKGRFQRRLIFWAEGPAYPRGTVRFGLTKGQVAEAEEIIARAFPEGRPFSEA
;
A
#
# COMPACT_ATOMS: atom_id res chain seq x y z
N MET A 1 -8.16 -7.85 21.51
CA MET A 1 -8.22 -6.48 20.97
C MET A 1 -7.06 -6.34 19.99
N GLU A 2 -7.38 -6.09 18.73
CA GLU A 2 -6.40 -5.91 17.66
C GLU A 2 -5.59 -4.62 17.90
N ARG A 3 -4.26 -4.68 17.74
CA ARG A 3 -3.36 -3.53 17.97
C ARG A 3 -2.54 -3.24 16.72
N ARG A 4 -2.19 -1.98 16.52
CA ARG A 4 -1.29 -1.57 15.43
C ARG A 4 0.16 -1.92 15.78
N ILE A 5 0.85 -2.56 14.83
CA ILE A 5 2.26 -2.95 14.90
C ILE A 5 3.15 -1.94 14.17
N GLY A 6 2.68 -1.41 13.05
CA GLY A 6 3.50 -0.58 12.17
C GLY A 6 2.70 0.14 11.11
N PHE A 7 3.40 0.93 10.31
CA PHE A 7 2.83 1.69 9.20
C PHE A 7 3.88 1.87 8.11
N LEU A 8 3.48 1.71 6.85
CA LEU A 8 4.28 2.11 5.70
C LEU A 8 3.44 3.04 4.86
N SER A 9 3.84 4.30 4.76
CA SER A 9 3.13 5.29 3.96
C SER A 9 3.47 5.18 2.49
N GLU A 10 2.54 5.54 1.63
CA GLU A 10 2.78 5.83 0.20
C GLU A 10 3.54 4.74 -0.58
N VAL A 11 3.26 3.47 -0.29
CA VAL A 11 3.77 2.36 -1.10
C VAL A 11 3.02 2.28 -2.42
N THR A 12 3.70 1.87 -3.49
CA THR A 12 3.06 1.75 -4.80
C THR A 12 2.34 0.41 -4.93
N GLY A 13 1.14 0.39 -5.52
CA GLY A 13 0.36 -0.82 -5.73
C GLY A 13 0.84 -1.66 -6.91
N HIS A 14 -0.06 -2.52 -7.42
CA HIS A 14 0.22 -3.39 -8.57
C HIS A 14 0.53 -2.60 -9.85
N THR A 15 -0.14 -1.46 -10.04
CA THR A 15 0.16 -0.46 -11.06
C THR A 15 0.91 0.68 -10.38
N PHE A 16 1.99 1.19 -10.98
CA PHE A 16 2.85 2.23 -10.38
C PHE A 16 2.12 3.53 -10.04
N ASP A 17 0.95 3.75 -10.65
CA ASP A 17 0.14 4.94 -10.47
C ASP A 17 -0.84 4.84 -9.30
N ILE A 18 -0.90 3.70 -8.61
CA ILE A 18 -1.72 3.51 -7.42
C ILE A 18 -0.83 3.61 -6.19
N VAL A 19 -1.23 4.40 -5.19
CA VAL A 19 -0.49 4.61 -3.95
C VAL A 19 -1.34 4.21 -2.77
N TYR A 20 -0.77 3.47 -1.83
CA TYR A 20 -1.39 2.99 -0.61
C TYR A 20 -0.60 3.39 0.63
N ASP A 21 -1.31 3.61 1.72
CA ASP A 21 -0.80 3.50 3.06
C ASP A 21 -1.09 2.08 3.59
N LEU A 22 -0.09 1.43 4.18
CA LEU A 22 -0.26 0.12 4.81
C LEU A 22 -0.24 0.26 6.33
N ILE A 23 -1.32 -0.14 6.98
CA ILE A 23 -1.39 -0.26 8.43
C ILE A 23 -1.23 -1.74 8.79
N PHE A 24 -0.19 -2.05 9.55
CA PHE A 24 0.06 -3.39 10.06
C PHE A 24 -0.55 -3.52 11.45
N THR A 25 -1.36 -4.54 11.67
CA THR A 25 -1.97 -4.85 12.96
C THR A 25 -1.50 -6.21 13.46
N THR A 26 -1.96 -6.63 14.64
CA THR A 26 -1.70 -7.98 15.15
C THR A 26 -2.39 -9.10 14.37
N GLU A 27 -3.30 -8.78 13.44
CA GLU A 27 -4.10 -9.79 12.74
C GLU A 27 -4.07 -9.69 11.22
N ARG A 28 -3.76 -8.51 10.66
CA ARG A 28 -3.85 -8.24 9.22
C ARG A 28 -3.05 -7.02 8.79
N VAL A 29 -2.94 -6.83 7.48
CA VAL A 29 -2.57 -5.54 6.88
C VAL A 29 -3.83 -4.88 6.35
N LEU A 30 -4.04 -3.60 6.65
CA LEU A 30 -5.00 -2.75 5.95
C LEU A 30 -4.24 -1.97 4.88
N ALA A 31 -4.65 -2.11 3.62
CA ALA A 31 -4.15 -1.31 2.51
C ALA A 31 -5.18 -0.22 2.20
N LEU A 32 -4.84 1.02 2.53
CA LEU A 32 -5.70 2.18 2.38
C LEU A 32 -5.20 3.01 1.21
N ILE A 33 -6.07 3.31 0.26
CA ILE A 33 -5.73 4.12 -0.90
C ILE A 33 -5.33 5.52 -0.43
N VAL A 34 -4.30 6.05 -1.06
CA VAL A 34 -3.94 7.48 -0.99
C VAL A 34 -4.15 8.12 -2.35
N HIS A 35 -3.88 7.35 -3.41
CA HIS A 35 -4.10 7.81 -4.78
C HIS A 35 -4.51 6.64 -5.66
N HIS A 36 -5.63 6.80 -6.37
CA HIS A 36 -6.00 5.93 -7.48
C HIS A 36 -6.20 6.75 -8.78
N PRO A 37 -5.72 6.28 -9.94
CA PRO A 37 -5.88 7.00 -11.21
C PRO A 37 -7.34 7.29 -11.58
N ALA A 38 -8.28 6.42 -11.15
CA ALA A 38 -9.71 6.58 -11.40
C ALA A 38 -10.39 7.66 -10.54
N ASP A 39 -9.72 8.17 -9.51
CA ASP A 39 -10.27 9.23 -8.64
C ASP A 39 -10.09 10.61 -9.29
N LEU A 40 -9.30 10.67 -10.36
CA LEU A 40 -9.10 11.86 -11.15
C LEU A 40 -10.31 12.03 -12.08
N PRO A 41 -11.02 13.17 -12.02
CA PRO A 41 -11.99 13.47 -13.06
C PRO A 41 -11.25 13.47 -14.39
N MET A 42 -11.64 12.59 -15.32
CA MET A 42 -11.22 12.64 -16.72
C MET A 42 -11.73 13.94 -17.34
N ARG A 43 -11.07 15.05 -17.04
CA ARG A 43 -11.08 16.25 -17.88
C ARG A 43 -9.80 16.19 -18.70
N PHE A 44 -9.77 15.27 -19.67
CA PHE A 44 -8.82 15.39 -20.78
C PHE A 44 -9.37 16.51 -21.68
N GLY A 45 -8.99 17.75 -21.39
CA GLY A 45 -9.13 18.83 -22.35
C GLY A 45 -8.11 18.61 -23.47
N LEU A 46 -8.38 19.15 -24.66
CA LEU A 46 -7.42 19.13 -25.78
C LEU A 46 -6.01 19.62 -25.38
N LYS A 47 -5.89 20.40 -24.30
CA LYS A 47 -4.61 20.87 -23.76
C LYS A 47 -3.77 19.74 -23.15
N GLU A 48 -4.31 18.84 -22.32
CA GLU A 48 -3.51 17.73 -21.75
C GLU A 48 -3.01 16.75 -22.82
N MET A 49 -3.73 16.62 -23.94
CA MET A 49 -3.32 15.77 -25.06
C MET A 49 -2.08 16.32 -25.80
N LEU A 50 -1.82 17.63 -25.71
CA LEU A 50 -0.68 18.30 -26.36
C LEU A 50 0.58 18.37 -25.48
N PHE A 51 0.44 18.32 -24.15
CA PHE A 51 1.59 18.50 -23.22
C PHE A 51 2.18 17.20 -22.68
N GLY A 52 1.62 16.05 -23.06
CA GLY A 52 2.13 14.74 -22.69
C GLY A 52 1.89 14.39 -21.21
N ASP A 53 1.81 13.09 -20.96
CA ASP A 53 1.46 12.50 -19.66
C ASP A 53 2.39 12.92 -18.49
N GLY A 54 3.59 13.43 -18.80
CA GLY A 54 4.58 13.89 -17.82
C GLY A 54 4.25 15.22 -17.15
N MET A 55 3.56 16.15 -17.83
CA MET A 55 3.28 17.48 -17.28
C MET A 55 2.07 17.43 -16.31
N SER A 56 1.07 16.61 -16.63
CA SER A 56 -0.09 16.32 -15.77
C SER A 56 0.32 15.69 -14.44
N ARG A 57 1.37 14.85 -14.41
CA ARG A 57 1.93 14.31 -13.15
C ARG A 57 2.58 15.36 -12.26
N LYS A 58 3.23 16.38 -12.85
CA LYS A 58 3.84 17.50 -12.11
C LYS A 58 2.78 18.41 -11.49
N ILE A 59 1.71 18.72 -12.22
CA ILE A 59 0.61 19.56 -11.72
C ILE A 59 -0.11 18.87 -10.56
N ARG A 60 -0.29 17.54 -10.63
CA ARG A 60 -0.92 16.75 -9.55
C ARG A 60 -0.08 16.63 -8.27
N ARG A 61 1.24 16.84 -8.33
CA ARG A 61 2.08 16.98 -7.12
C ARG A 61 1.86 18.31 -6.38
N LEU A 62 1.15 19.25 -6.99
CA LEU A 62 0.92 20.60 -6.45
C LEU A 62 -0.46 20.76 -5.80
N GLU A 63 -1.37 19.79 -5.94
CA GLU A 63 -2.60 19.79 -5.14
C GLU A 63 -2.27 19.45 -3.68
N PRO A 64 -2.80 20.21 -2.72
CA PRO A 64 -2.60 19.91 -1.30
C PRO A 64 -3.27 18.57 -0.99
N ARG A 65 -2.45 17.54 -0.81
CA ARG A 65 -2.87 16.25 -0.27
C ARG A 65 -2.54 16.23 1.21
N GLU A 66 -3.40 15.61 2.00
CA GLU A 66 -3.10 15.35 3.42
C GLU A 66 -1.75 14.65 3.53
N SER A 67 -0.92 15.07 4.48
CA SER A 67 0.39 14.46 4.70
C SER A 67 0.23 13.04 5.27
N PRO A 68 1.22 12.16 5.11
CA PRO A 68 1.21 10.85 5.77
C PRO A 68 0.94 10.94 7.28
N GLU A 69 1.47 11.94 7.97
CA GLU A 69 1.29 12.16 9.40
C GLU A 69 -0.16 12.55 9.75
N GLU A 70 -0.78 13.42 8.96
CA GLU A 70 -2.19 13.82 9.13
C GLU A 70 -3.13 12.62 8.96
N ARG A 71 -2.89 11.83 7.91
CA ARG A 71 -3.65 10.58 7.68
C ARG A 71 -3.45 9.60 8.84
N LEU A 72 -2.21 9.44 9.30
CA LEU A 72 -1.86 8.56 10.40
C LEU A 72 -2.49 8.97 11.74
N ALA A 73 -2.64 10.27 11.97
CA ALA A 73 -3.31 10.80 13.15
C ALA A 73 -4.83 10.58 13.11
N ARG A 74 -5.42 10.55 11.91
CA ARG A 74 -6.85 10.29 11.71
C ARG A 74 -7.21 8.81 11.82
N TYR A 75 -6.42 7.89 11.29
CA TYR A 75 -6.80 6.47 11.24
C TYR A 75 -7.22 5.86 12.60
N PRO A 76 -6.61 6.20 13.75
CA PRO A 76 -7.02 5.69 15.06
C PRO A 76 -8.44 6.10 15.51
N SER A 77 -9.01 7.18 14.97
CA SER A 77 -10.38 7.59 15.29
C SER A 77 -11.44 6.87 14.45
N MET A 78 -11.02 6.05 13.47
CA MET A 78 -11.90 5.30 12.59
C MET A 78 -11.85 3.81 12.94
N SER A 79 -13.02 3.17 12.92
CA SER A 79 -13.12 1.72 12.94
C SER A 79 -12.56 1.11 11.65
N ARG A 80 -12.26 -0.18 11.70
CA ARG A 80 -11.81 -0.93 10.52
C ARG A 80 -12.82 -0.84 9.38
N GLU A 81 -14.10 -1.04 9.70
CA GLU A 81 -15.19 -1.03 8.74
C GLU A 81 -15.28 0.34 8.05
N GLU A 82 -15.10 1.42 8.80
CA GLU A 82 -15.05 2.78 8.26
C GLU A 82 -13.82 3.00 7.37
N LEU A 83 -12.64 2.54 7.78
CA LEU A 83 -11.43 2.63 6.98
C LEU A 83 -11.57 1.90 5.64
N LEU A 84 -12.16 0.70 5.64
CA LEU A 84 -12.37 -0.08 4.43
C LEU A 84 -13.50 0.49 3.56
N ALA A 85 -14.56 1.03 4.16
CA ALA A 85 -15.67 1.64 3.43
C ALA A 85 -15.31 3.02 2.83
N HIS A 86 -14.29 3.69 3.36
CA HIS A 86 -13.87 5.02 2.89
C HIS A 86 -13.50 5.04 1.39
N HIS A 87 -13.01 3.92 0.85
CA HIS A 87 -12.74 3.81 -0.57
C HIS A 87 -12.88 2.38 -1.09
N ARG A 88 -13.47 2.21 -2.28
CA ARG A 88 -13.71 0.89 -2.89
C ARG A 88 -12.46 0.06 -3.17
N PHE A 89 -11.29 0.71 -3.25
CA PHE A 89 -10.00 0.03 -3.45
C PHE A 89 -9.24 -0.20 -2.15
N ASN A 90 -9.82 0.15 -0.99
CA ASN A 90 -9.28 -0.25 0.29
C ASN A 90 -9.57 -1.74 0.50
N PHE A 91 -8.60 -2.46 1.04
CA PHE A 91 -8.77 -3.86 1.34
C PHE A 91 -7.90 -4.29 2.51
N GLU A 92 -8.25 -5.42 3.11
CA GLU A 92 -7.45 -6.04 4.14
C GLU A 92 -6.76 -7.31 3.62
N ILE A 93 -5.64 -7.67 4.25
CA ILE A 93 -4.90 -8.92 4.03
C ILE A 93 -4.79 -9.63 5.38
N PRO A 94 -5.74 -10.52 5.72
CA PRO A 94 -5.70 -11.28 6.97
C PRO A 94 -4.47 -12.18 7.05
N TYR A 95 -3.72 -12.14 8.15
CA TYR A 95 -2.50 -12.95 8.32
C TYR A 95 -2.77 -14.45 8.25
N ARG A 96 -3.97 -14.89 8.63
CA ARG A 96 -4.40 -16.29 8.44
C ARG A 96 -4.38 -16.75 6.98
N MET A 97 -4.56 -15.83 6.04
CA MET A 97 -4.54 -16.09 4.59
C MET A 97 -3.13 -15.96 4.00
N VAL A 98 -2.22 -15.30 4.72
CA VAL A 98 -0.83 -15.10 4.30
C VAL A 98 -0.01 -16.36 4.60
N LYS A 99 0.47 -17.00 3.54
CA LYS A 99 1.40 -18.14 3.63
C LYS A 99 2.83 -17.69 3.82
N ARG A 100 3.22 -16.61 3.14
CA ARG A 100 4.59 -16.10 3.09
C ARG A 100 4.60 -14.59 2.87
N VAL A 101 5.57 -13.92 3.48
CA VAL A 101 5.88 -12.52 3.17
C VAL A 101 7.34 -12.44 2.74
N GLU A 102 7.62 -11.61 1.75
CA GLU A 102 8.97 -11.44 1.20
C GLU A 102 9.22 -9.97 0.83
N ILE A 103 10.43 -9.49 1.10
CA ILE A 103 10.91 -8.21 0.58
C ILE A 103 11.97 -8.50 -0.48
N ARG A 104 11.63 -8.30 -1.75
CA ARG A 104 12.58 -8.44 -2.86
C ARG A 104 13.33 -7.15 -3.09
N LYS A 105 14.66 -7.19 -2.99
CA LYS A 105 15.57 -6.07 -3.24
C LYS A 105 16.17 -6.19 -4.64
N GLY A 106 15.37 -5.98 -5.68
CA GLY A 106 15.88 -5.97 -7.06
C GLY A 106 16.72 -4.72 -7.37
N ARG A 107 17.57 -4.79 -8.41
CA ARG A 107 18.38 -3.65 -8.88
C ARG A 107 17.55 -2.43 -9.27
N PHE A 108 16.34 -2.65 -9.80
CA PHE A 108 15.46 -1.59 -10.30
C PHE A 108 14.23 -1.33 -9.43
N GLN A 109 13.76 -2.34 -8.68
CA GLN A 109 12.56 -2.23 -7.87
C GLN A 109 12.69 -3.03 -6.58
N ARG A 110 12.25 -2.41 -5.49
CA ARG A 110 12.10 -3.05 -4.18
C ARG A 110 10.62 -3.34 -3.98
N ARG A 111 10.28 -4.55 -3.56
CA ARG A 111 8.87 -4.96 -3.45
C ARG A 111 8.62 -5.72 -2.16
N LEU A 112 7.56 -5.34 -1.46
CA LEU A 112 6.93 -6.14 -0.42
C LEU A 112 5.88 -7.04 -1.07
N ILE A 113 5.95 -8.33 -0.82
CA ILE A 113 5.12 -9.34 -1.45
C ILE A 113 4.46 -10.20 -0.37
N PHE A 114 3.13 -10.21 -0.37
CA PHE A 114 2.33 -11.14 0.43
C PHE A 114 1.84 -12.26 -0.48
N TRP A 115 2.22 -13.48 -0.17
CA TRP A 115 1.66 -14.68 -0.78
C TRP A 115 0.43 -15.08 0.04
N ALA A 116 -0.76 -14.85 -0.53
CA ALA A 116 -2.04 -15.02 0.15
C ALA A 116 -2.95 -15.96 -0.63
N GLU A 117 -3.64 -16.84 0.08
CA GLU A 117 -4.61 -17.79 -0.50
C GLU A 117 -6.04 -17.38 -0.21
N GLY A 118 -6.95 -17.60 -1.16
CA GLY A 118 -8.39 -17.44 -0.98
C GLY A 118 -9.06 -16.79 -2.19
N PRO A 119 -10.41 -16.73 -2.21
CA PRO A 119 -11.18 -16.23 -3.34
C PRO A 119 -10.89 -14.75 -3.65
N ALA A 120 -10.53 -13.96 -2.64
CA ALA A 120 -10.14 -12.56 -2.80
C ALA A 120 -8.73 -12.37 -3.42
N TYR A 121 -7.91 -13.43 -3.50
CA TYR A 121 -6.53 -13.36 -3.99
C TYR A 121 -6.29 -14.40 -5.12
N PRO A 122 -6.96 -14.25 -6.28
CA PRO A 122 -6.92 -15.24 -7.35
C PRO A 122 -5.51 -15.46 -7.94
N ARG A 123 -4.63 -14.46 -7.83
CA ARG A 123 -3.23 -14.53 -8.29
C ARG A 123 -2.27 -15.05 -7.21
N GLY A 124 -2.79 -15.39 -6.02
CA GLY A 124 -2.00 -15.86 -4.88
C GLY A 124 -1.05 -14.83 -4.27
N THR A 125 -1.00 -13.60 -4.80
CA THR A 125 0.05 -12.62 -4.47
C THR A 125 -0.46 -11.18 -4.50
N VAL A 126 -0.19 -10.45 -3.42
CA VAL A 126 -0.38 -8.99 -3.31
C VAL A 126 1.01 -8.34 -3.24
N ARG A 127 1.25 -7.33 -4.06
CA ARG A 127 2.58 -6.71 -4.21
C ARG A 127 2.49 -5.21 -4.00
N PHE A 128 3.45 -4.69 -3.25
CA PHE A 128 3.65 -3.26 -3.05
C PHE A 128 5.09 -2.89 -3.38
N GLY A 129 5.29 -1.84 -4.17
CA GLY A 129 6.61 -1.28 -4.44
C GLY A 129 7.05 -0.35 -3.30
N LEU A 130 8.29 -0.52 -2.87
CA LEU A 130 8.93 0.24 -1.80
C LEU A 130 9.98 1.20 -2.36
N THR A 131 10.13 2.36 -1.73
CA THR A 131 11.31 3.22 -1.91
C THR A 131 12.53 2.62 -1.20
N LYS A 132 13.73 3.15 -1.47
CA LYS A 132 14.96 2.67 -0.82
C LYS A 132 14.92 2.86 0.70
N GLY A 133 14.39 3.98 1.19
CA GLY A 133 14.32 4.30 2.62
C GLY A 133 13.35 3.42 3.41
N GLN A 134 12.32 2.88 2.75
CA GLN A 134 11.28 2.09 3.39
C GLN A 134 11.64 0.63 3.63
N VAL A 135 12.74 0.13 3.06
CA VAL A 135 13.07 -1.30 3.13
C VAL A 135 13.35 -1.73 4.56
N ALA A 136 14.20 -0.99 5.28
CA ALA A 136 14.56 -1.33 6.66
C ALA A 136 13.34 -1.28 7.58
N GLU A 137 12.53 -0.23 7.47
CA GLU A 137 11.28 -0.10 8.23
C GLU A 137 10.31 -1.24 7.91
N ALA A 138 10.17 -1.62 6.64
CA ALA A 138 9.34 -2.75 6.25
C ALA A 138 9.86 -4.06 6.88
N GLU A 139 11.17 -4.30 6.88
CA GLU A 139 11.77 -5.48 7.51
C GLU A 139 11.45 -5.55 9.02
N GLU A 140 11.61 -4.44 9.74
CA GLU A 140 11.30 -4.36 11.17
C GLU A 140 9.81 -4.57 11.48
N ILE A 141 8.93 -4.04 10.64
CA ILE A 141 7.48 -4.22 10.80
C ILE A 141 7.09 -5.67 10.52
N ILE A 142 7.60 -6.27 9.44
CA ILE A 142 7.30 -7.66 9.10
C ILE A 142 7.83 -8.61 10.18
N ALA A 143 9.04 -8.38 10.72
CA ALA A 143 9.58 -9.19 11.81
C ALA A 143 8.68 -9.17 13.06
N ARG A 144 8.06 -8.03 13.37
CA ARG A 144 7.08 -7.92 14.46
C ARG A 144 5.73 -8.55 14.13
N ALA A 145 5.26 -8.42 12.89
CA ALA A 145 3.98 -8.97 12.45
C ALA A 145 3.99 -10.49 12.24
N PHE A 146 5.16 -11.07 11.92
CA PHE A 146 5.35 -12.49 11.63
C PHE A 146 6.56 -13.07 12.41
N PRO A 147 6.50 -13.10 13.76
CA PRO A 147 7.64 -13.46 14.60
C PRO A 147 8.10 -14.91 14.47
N GLU A 148 7.24 -15.83 14.01
CA GLU A 148 7.52 -17.27 13.90
C GLU A 148 7.95 -17.72 12.49
N GLY A 149 8.36 -16.80 11.61
CA GLY A 149 9.03 -17.18 10.36
C GLY A 149 8.16 -17.93 9.34
N ARG A 150 6.92 -17.47 9.06
CA ARG A 150 6.23 -17.88 7.82
C ARG A 150 7.08 -17.39 6.63
N PRO A 151 7.52 -18.30 5.75
CA PRO A 151 8.93 -18.44 5.38
C PRO A 151 9.46 -17.18 4.72
N PHE A 152 10.30 -16.45 5.45
CA PHE A 152 11.32 -15.61 4.83
C PHE A 152 12.21 -16.54 4.01
N SER A 153 12.02 -16.59 2.69
CA SER A 153 13.15 -16.93 1.82
C SER A 153 13.64 -15.60 1.29
N GLU A 154 14.82 -15.21 1.77
CA GLU A 154 15.73 -14.45 0.94
C GLU A 154 16.05 -15.33 -0.28
N ALA A 155 15.99 -14.73 -1.47
CA ALA A 155 16.45 -15.31 -2.72
C ALA A 155 17.40 -14.30 -3.36
#